data_AF-A0A0F7VR72-F1
#
_entry.id   AF-A0A0F7VR72-F1
#
_cell.length_a   1.000
_cell.length_b   1.000
_cell.length_c   1.000
_cell.angle_alpha   90.00
_cell.angle_beta   90.00
_cell.angle_gamma   90.00
#
_symmetry.space_group_name_H-M   'P 1'
#
loop_
_entity.id
_entity.type
_entity.pdbx_description
1 polymer ?
#
loop_
_entity_poly.entity_id
_entity_poly.type
_entity_poly.pdbx_seq_one_letter_code
_entity_poly.pdbx_strand_id
1 'polypeptide(L)'
;MASERMAEPAGRQGEAAERRGAATERHDGPTERHDAAALPPPRPLDAVDQGILRMLQADGRASVRSVAERVHVSRANAYARINRLVEDGVIRGFGARVDHERAGQGTSAYITLKIVQNSWRTVREQLRRLPGASHIALVGGDFDVLLLVHTPDNRSLRELVLTRLQAIPEVLSTRTLLVFEEEDLEPQS
;
A
#
# COMPACT_ATOMS: atom_id res chain seq x y z
N MET A 1 44.89 -62.07 -0.37
CA MET A 1 44.23 -63.29 -0.90
C MET A 1 43.10 -63.61 0.04
N ALA A 2 41.83 -63.74 -0.32
CA ALA A 2 41.09 -63.61 -1.58
C ALA A 2 39.61 -63.37 -1.19
N SER A 3 38.86 -62.64 -2.05
CA SER A 3 37.49 -62.90 -2.53
C SER A 3 36.39 -63.42 -1.58
N GLU A 4 35.10 -63.03 -1.67
CA GLU A 4 34.32 -62.47 -2.77
C GLU A 4 32.88 -62.12 -2.31
N ARG A 5 32.26 -61.19 -3.06
CA ARG A 5 30.85 -61.12 -3.51
C ARG A 5 29.72 -60.49 -2.65
N MET A 6 29.17 -59.47 -3.30
CA MET A 6 27.82 -58.91 -3.30
C MET A 6 26.69 -59.96 -3.35
N ALA A 7 25.52 -59.63 -2.77
CA ALA A 7 24.25 -59.37 -3.50
C ALA A 7 23.07 -59.15 -2.53
N GLU A 8 22.15 -58.27 -2.95
CA GLU A 8 20.89 -57.86 -2.31
C GLU A 8 19.94 -59.02 -1.92
N PRO A 9 18.85 -58.68 -1.21
CA PRO A 9 17.57 -58.98 -1.83
C PRO A 9 16.64 -57.78 -1.92
N ALA A 10 15.96 -57.71 -3.07
CA ALA A 10 14.85 -56.83 -3.36
C ALA A 10 13.54 -57.35 -2.73
N GLY A 11 12.69 -56.41 -2.34
CA GLY A 11 11.24 -56.50 -2.54
C GLY A 11 10.38 -56.88 -1.33
N ARG A 12 9.65 -55.88 -0.81
CA ARG A 12 8.19 -56.01 -0.59
C ARG A 12 7.48 -54.71 -0.93
N GLN A 13 6.60 -54.81 -1.92
CA GLN A 13 5.51 -53.87 -2.19
C GLN A 13 4.41 -54.05 -1.14
N GLY A 14 3.64 -52.99 -0.89
CA GLY A 14 2.41 -52.98 -0.10
C GLY A 14 2.16 -51.58 0.46
N GLU A 15 1.54 -50.68 -0.30
CA GLU A 15 0.09 -50.41 -0.33
C GLU A 15 -0.35 -49.34 0.69
N ALA A 16 -0.88 -48.26 0.12
CA ALA A 16 -1.98 -47.41 0.59
C ALA A 16 -1.99 -46.88 2.04
N ALA A 17 -1.92 -45.55 2.16
CA ALA A 17 -2.97 -44.80 2.85
C ALA A 17 -2.88 -43.30 2.50
N GLU A 18 -3.78 -42.86 1.63
CA GLU A 18 -4.34 -41.51 1.71
C GLU A 18 -4.82 -41.24 3.14
N ARG A 19 -4.55 -40.04 3.66
CA ARG A 19 -5.57 -39.13 4.22
C ARG A 19 -4.93 -37.93 4.93
N ARG A 20 -5.35 -36.74 4.46
CA ARG A 20 -5.83 -35.57 5.24
C ARG A 20 -4.80 -34.89 6.17
N GLY A 21 -4.60 -33.58 6.13
CA GLY A 21 -5.44 -32.53 5.57
C GLY A 21 -4.67 -31.24 5.35
N ALA A 22 -5.14 -30.47 4.37
CA ALA A 22 -4.88 -29.07 4.24
C ALA A 22 -5.39 -28.36 5.51
N ALA A 23 -4.48 -28.00 6.40
CA ALA A 23 -4.72 -26.92 7.34
C ALA A 23 -4.30 -25.65 6.62
N THR A 24 -5.27 -24.99 5.99
CA THR A 24 -5.19 -23.56 5.72
C THR A 24 -4.93 -22.89 7.06
N GLU A 25 -3.67 -22.56 7.32
CA GLU A 25 -3.30 -21.67 8.40
C GLU A 25 -4.02 -20.35 8.15
N ARG A 26 -5.08 -20.15 8.93
CA ARG A 26 -5.73 -18.86 9.04
C ARG A 26 -4.65 -17.89 9.52
N HIS A 27 -4.19 -17.06 8.61
CA HIS A 27 -3.30 -15.95 8.90
C HIS A 27 -4.11 -14.94 9.72
N ASP A 28 -4.22 -15.18 11.02
CA ASP A 28 -4.84 -14.29 11.99
C ASP A 28 -3.82 -13.16 12.25
N GLY A 29 -3.74 -12.23 11.29
CA GLY A 29 -2.94 -11.02 11.42
C GLY A 29 -3.43 -10.21 12.63
N PRO A 30 -2.54 -9.60 13.43
CA PRO A 30 -2.95 -8.92 14.65
C PRO A 30 -3.88 -7.75 14.33
N THR A 31 -5.13 -7.88 14.78
CA THR A 31 -6.19 -6.87 14.71
C THR A 31 -5.67 -5.52 15.19
N GLU A 32 -5.69 -4.59 14.24
CA GLU A 32 -5.25 -3.22 14.32
C GLU A 32 -5.93 -2.47 15.48
N ARG A 33 -5.12 -1.90 16.39
CA ARG A 33 -5.57 -0.75 17.19
C ARG A 33 -4.91 0.50 16.60
N HIS A 34 -5.65 1.17 15.74
CA HIS A 34 -5.32 2.50 15.23
C HIS A 34 -5.16 3.48 16.39
N ASP A 35 -3.94 3.98 16.61
CA ASP A 35 -3.71 5.22 17.37
C ASP A 35 -3.87 6.41 16.41
N ALA A 36 -5.11 6.84 16.31
CA ALA A 36 -5.60 8.16 15.94
C ALA A 36 -6.99 8.23 16.57
N ALA A 37 -7.43 9.36 17.13
CA ALA A 37 -8.76 9.51 17.71
C ALA A 37 -9.80 8.78 16.84
N ALA A 38 -10.46 7.76 17.39
CA ALA A 38 -11.15 6.75 16.60
C ALA A 38 -12.14 7.41 15.64
N LEU A 39 -11.85 7.34 14.34
CA LEU A 39 -12.75 7.78 13.29
C LEU A 39 -14.13 7.13 13.49
N PRO A 40 -15.23 7.83 13.18
CA PRO A 40 -16.54 7.24 13.27
C PRO A 40 -16.60 5.97 12.40
N PRO A 41 -17.41 4.96 12.78
CA PRO A 41 -17.51 3.74 12.02
C PRO A 41 -17.98 4.04 10.58
N PRO A 42 -17.46 3.31 9.58
CA PRO A 42 -17.85 3.53 8.19
C PRO A 42 -19.35 3.31 8.02
N ARG A 43 -20.00 4.25 7.35
CA ARG A 43 -21.43 4.18 7.03
C ARG A 43 -21.65 3.99 5.53
N PRO A 44 -22.78 3.40 5.11
CA PRO A 44 -23.13 3.30 3.70
C PRO A 44 -23.19 4.68 3.04
N LEU A 45 -22.56 4.80 1.87
CA LEU A 45 -22.63 5.98 1.02
C LEU A 45 -23.74 5.77 0.00
N ASP A 46 -24.65 6.74 -0.10
CA ASP A 46 -25.70 6.71 -1.11
C ASP A 46 -25.19 7.20 -2.49
N ALA A 47 -26.07 7.15 -3.50
CA ALA A 47 -25.72 7.56 -4.85
C ALA A 47 -25.29 9.04 -4.96
N VAL A 48 -25.81 9.91 -4.08
CA VAL A 48 -25.42 11.33 -4.04
C VAL A 48 -24.01 11.47 -3.50
N ASP A 49 -23.69 10.80 -2.40
CA ASP A 49 -22.33 10.77 -1.83
C ASP A 49 -21.31 10.25 -2.86
N GLN A 50 -21.64 9.16 -3.57
CA GLN A 50 -20.78 8.62 -4.64
C GLN A 50 -20.63 9.58 -5.82
N GLY A 51 -21.68 10.31 -6.19
CA GLY A 51 -21.63 11.35 -7.22
C GLY A 51 -20.73 12.52 -6.82
N ILE A 52 -20.80 12.93 -5.55
CA ILE A 52 -19.92 13.97 -4.97
C ILE A 52 -18.45 13.51 -5.04
N LEU A 53 -18.16 12.28 -4.61
CA LEU A 53 -16.80 11.73 -4.63
C LEU A 53 -16.22 11.69 -6.05
N ARG A 54 -16.96 11.16 -7.03
CA ARG A 54 -16.50 11.14 -8.43
C ARG A 54 -16.17 12.54 -8.94
N MET A 55 -17.02 13.52 -8.65
CA MET A 55 -16.79 14.90 -9.10
C MET A 55 -15.57 15.52 -8.45
N LEU A 56 -15.38 15.34 -7.14
CA LEU A 56 -14.24 15.90 -6.41
C LEU A 56 -12.92 15.15 -6.67
N GLN A 57 -12.97 13.88 -7.04
CA GLN A 57 -11.80 13.13 -7.50
C GLN A 57 -11.32 13.61 -8.87
N ALA A 58 -12.25 13.90 -9.79
CA ALA A 58 -11.93 14.45 -11.10
C ALA A 58 -11.46 15.92 -11.00
N ASP A 59 -12.18 16.75 -10.24
CA ASP A 59 -11.84 18.16 -10.01
C ASP A 59 -12.00 18.51 -8.53
N GLY A 60 -10.89 18.43 -7.79
CA GLY A 60 -10.85 18.81 -6.38
C GLY A 60 -11.12 20.30 -6.12
N ARG A 61 -11.14 21.14 -7.16
CA ARG A 61 -11.47 22.58 -7.08
C ARG A 61 -12.93 22.86 -7.42
N ALA A 62 -13.73 21.84 -7.72
CA ALA A 62 -15.13 22.00 -8.06
C ALA A 62 -15.88 22.76 -6.95
N SER A 63 -16.61 23.81 -7.33
CA SER A 63 -17.39 24.58 -6.39
C SER A 63 -18.55 23.76 -5.81
N VAL A 64 -18.95 24.04 -4.57
CA VAL A 64 -20.15 23.41 -3.96
C VAL A 64 -21.39 23.61 -4.83
N ARG A 65 -21.48 24.73 -5.56
CA ARG A 65 -22.56 24.99 -6.51
C ARG A 65 -22.58 23.98 -7.65
N SER A 66 -21.44 23.80 -8.34
CA SER A 66 -21.35 22.88 -9.47
C SER A 66 -21.56 21.43 -9.03
N VAL A 67 -21.09 21.07 -7.83
CA VAL A 67 -21.39 19.76 -7.23
C VAL A 67 -22.89 19.57 -7.02
N ALA A 68 -23.56 20.54 -6.40
CA ALA A 68 -25.00 20.48 -6.15
C ALA A 68 -25.83 20.35 -7.44
N GLU A 69 -25.47 21.12 -8.48
CA GLU A 69 -26.09 21.06 -9.80
C GLU A 69 -25.91 19.67 -10.44
N ARG A 70 -24.69 19.10 -10.37
CA ARG A 70 -24.37 17.80 -10.97
C ARG A 70 -25.07 16.62 -10.29
N VAL A 71 -25.21 16.65 -8.97
CA VAL A 71 -25.85 15.55 -8.20
C VAL A 71 -27.32 15.81 -7.88
N HIS A 72 -27.90 16.86 -8.45
CA HIS A 72 -29.32 17.22 -8.34
C HIS A 72 -29.84 17.42 -6.91
N VAL A 73 -29.07 18.15 -6.09
CA VAL A 73 -29.47 18.52 -4.71
C VAL A 73 -29.34 20.02 -4.47
N SER A 74 -29.89 20.51 -3.36
CA SER A 74 -29.68 21.90 -2.96
C SER A 74 -28.21 22.14 -2.58
N ARG A 75 -27.72 23.37 -2.78
CA ARG A 75 -26.36 23.77 -2.39
C ARG A 75 -26.07 23.51 -0.91
N ALA A 76 -27.05 23.74 -0.04
CA ALA A 76 -26.92 23.47 1.40
C ALA A 76 -26.77 21.96 1.71
N ASN A 77 -27.51 21.10 1.00
CA ASN A 77 -27.39 19.64 1.15
C ASN A 77 -26.03 19.14 0.63
N ALA A 78 -25.57 19.61 -0.54
CA ALA A 78 -24.24 19.27 -1.05
C ALA A 78 -23.13 19.69 -0.08
N TYR A 79 -23.20 20.92 0.47
CA TYR A 79 -22.26 21.40 1.46
C TYR A 79 -22.21 20.50 2.70
N ALA A 80 -23.38 20.19 3.28
CA ALA A 80 -23.47 19.33 4.47
C ALA A 80 -22.90 17.93 4.20
N ARG A 81 -23.14 17.36 3.02
CA ARG A 81 -22.61 16.04 2.63
C ARG A 81 -21.11 16.04 2.42
N ILE A 82 -20.55 17.07 1.77
CA ILE A 82 -19.10 17.21 1.60
C ILE A 82 -18.43 17.30 2.98
N ASN A 83 -18.93 18.17 3.86
CA ASN A 83 -18.39 18.28 5.22
C ASN A 83 -18.47 16.95 5.96
N ARG A 84 -19.61 16.27 5.90
CA ARG A 84 -19.75 14.94 6.50
C ARG A 84 -18.75 13.93 5.93
N LEU A 85 -18.52 13.91 4.62
CA LEU A 85 -17.53 13.01 4.00
C LEU A 85 -16.10 13.30 4.47
N VAL A 86 -15.78 14.57 4.77
CA VAL A 86 -14.49 14.96 5.35
C VAL A 86 -14.42 14.59 6.83
N GLU A 87 -15.44 14.91 7.62
CA GLU A 87 -15.53 14.61 9.05
C GLU A 87 -15.48 13.09 9.33
N ASP A 88 -16.13 12.30 8.48
CA ASP A 88 -16.10 10.83 8.54
C ASP A 88 -14.78 10.23 8.03
N GLY A 89 -13.86 11.05 7.51
CA GLY A 89 -12.58 10.59 6.96
C GLY A 89 -12.67 9.86 5.62
N VAL A 90 -13.83 9.85 4.97
CA VAL A 90 -14.01 9.31 3.61
C VAL A 90 -13.20 10.15 2.62
N ILE A 91 -13.31 11.47 2.72
CA ILE A 91 -12.40 12.41 2.07
C ILE A 91 -11.27 12.69 3.04
N ARG A 92 -10.10 12.11 2.78
CA ARG A 92 -8.90 12.26 3.63
C ARG A 92 -8.15 13.57 3.40
N GLY A 93 -8.47 14.29 2.34
CA GLY A 93 -7.86 15.56 1.99
C GLY A 93 -8.10 15.94 0.52
N PHE A 94 -7.64 17.13 0.17
CA PHE A 94 -7.63 17.64 -1.20
C PHE A 94 -6.19 17.94 -1.59
N GLY A 95 -5.78 17.50 -2.78
CA GLY A 95 -4.41 17.63 -3.27
C GLY A 95 -4.36 17.92 -4.76
N ALA A 96 -3.23 18.44 -5.21
CA ALA A 96 -2.93 18.52 -6.63
C ALA A 96 -2.22 17.25 -7.08
N ARG A 97 -2.54 16.78 -8.30
CA ARG A 97 -1.71 15.82 -9.02
C ARG A 97 -0.53 16.57 -9.61
N VAL A 98 0.67 16.08 -9.35
CA VAL A 98 1.92 16.79 -9.64
C VAL A 98 2.74 15.96 -10.60
N ASP A 99 3.13 16.56 -11.71
CA ASP A 99 4.19 16.03 -12.55
C ASP A 99 5.52 16.15 -11.78
N HIS A 100 5.96 15.01 -11.24
CA HIS A 100 7.12 14.95 -10.36
C HIS A 100 8.43 15.29 -11.08
N GLU A 101 8.58 14.87 -12.34
CA GLU A 101 9.76 15.18 -13.15
C GLU A 101 9.88 16.69 -13.36
N ARG A 102 8.79 17.34 -13.79
CA ARG A 102 8.74 18.80 -13.97
C ARG A 102 8.85 19.58 -12.66
N ALA A 103 8.51 18.95 -11.54
CA ALA A 103 8.72 19.49 -10.20
C ALA A 103 10.16 19.28 -9.67
N GLY A 104 11.08 18.78 -10.50
CA GLY A 104 12.48 18.59 -10.15
C GLY A 104 12.77 17.27 -9.41
N GLN A 105 11.85 16.31 -9.46
CA GLN A 105 12.03 14.95 -8.94
C GLN A 105 12.18 13.97 -10.11
N GLY A 106 13.33 14.01 -10.78
CA GLY A 106 13.59 13.27 -12.02
C GLY A 106 13.85 11.76 -11.85
N THR A 107 13.67 11.20 -10.66
CA THR A 107 13.84 9.76 -10.42
C THR A 107 12.77 9.24 -9.47
N SER A 108 11.93 8.34 -9.99
CA SER A 108 10.91 7.62 -9.23
C SER A 108 11.33 6.17 -8.99
N ALA A 109 10.98 5.60 -7.84
CA ALA A 109 11.21 4.19 -7.56
C ALA A 109 10.18 3.59 -6.59
N TYR A 110 9.82 2.34 -6.85
CA TYR A 110 9.23 1.48 -5.83
C TYR A 110 10.35 0.79 -5.05
N ILE A 111 10.25 0.83 -3.73
CA ILE A 111 11.18 0.16 -2.83
C ILE A 111 10.38 -0.81 -1.97
N THR A 112 10.71 -2.10 -2.09
CA THR A 112 10.14 -3.13 -1.21
C THR A 112 11.05 -3.33 -0.01
N LEU A 113 10.48 -3.46 1.19
CA LEU A 113 11.23 -3.71 2.41
C LEU A 113 10.75 -5.01 3.06
N LYS A 114 11.69 -5.83 3.51
CA LYS A 114 11.44 -6.82 4.56
C LYS A 114 11.77 -6.19 5.89
N ILE A 115 10.91 -6.37 6.88
CA ILE A 115 11.08 -5.82 8.22
C ILE A 115 11.02 -6.91 9.28
N VAL A 116 11.54 -6.62 10.48
CA VAL A 116 11.40 -7.50 11.64
C VAL A 116 9.92 -7.67 11.97
N GLN A 117 9.51 -8.89 12.34
CA GLN A 117 8.13 -9.17 12.72
C GLN A 117 7.63 -8.21 13.81
N ASN A 118 6.37 -7.78 13.70
CA ASN A 118 5.70 -6.84 14.62
C ASN A 118 6.37 -5.44 14.73
N SER A 119 7.27 -5.05 13.81
CA SER A 119 7.95 -3.74 13.84
C SER A 119 7.26 -2.63 13.04
N TRP A 120 6.16 -2.94 12.33
CA TRP A 120 5.52 -2.03 11.37
C TRP A 120 5.24 -0.63 11.95
N ARG A 121 4.72 -0.54 13.17
CA ARG A 121 4.38 0.76 13.78
C ARG A 121 5.61 1.66 13.90
N THR A 122 6.74 1.11 14.33
CA THR A 122 8.01 1.84 14.46
C THR A 122 8.55 2.23 13.10
N VAL A 123 8.61 1.27 12.16
CA VAL A 123 9.11 1.51 10.80
C VAL A 123 8.28 2.58 10.09
N ARG A 124 6.96 2.48 10.14
CA ARG A 124 6.02 3.44 9.51
C ARG A 124 6.28 4.87 9.95
N GLU A 125 6.52 5.12 11.23
CA GLU A 125 6.77 6.48 11.74
C GLU A 125 8.11 7.05 11.23
N GLN A 126 9.10 6.20 10.96
CA GLN A 126 10.35 6.63 10.31
C GLN A 126 10.13 6.88 8.82
N LEU A 127 9.44 5.96 8.13
CA LEU A 127 9.18 6.09 6.69
C LEU A 127 8.37 7.34 6.33
N ARG A 128 7.40 7.72 7.17
CA ARG A 128 6.58 8.94 7.02
C ARG A 128 7.39 10.25 6.99
N ARG A 129 8.62 10.23 7.53
CA ARG A 129 9.51 11.40 7.60
C ARG A 129 10.53 11.42 6.47
N LEU A 130 10.52 10.42 5.59
CA LEU A 130 11.46 10.34 4.49
C LEU A 130 11.10 11.36 3.40
N PRO A 131 12.07 12.18 2.97
CA PRO A 131 11.89 13.05 1.82
C PRO A 131 11.55 12.23 0.58
N GLY A 132 10.59 12.72 -0.20
CA GLY A 132 10.19 12.08 -1.45
C GLY A 132 9.24 10.89 -1.30
N ALA A 133 9.01 10.38 -0.09
CA ALA A 133 8.03 9.31 0.13
C ALA A 133 6.60 9.81 -0.16
N SER A 134 5.97 9.24 -1.19
CA SER A 134 4.61 9.61 -1.62
C SER A 134 3.57 8.53 -1.29
N HIS A 135 3.98 7.27 -1.15
CA HIS A 135 3.09 6.18 -0.78
C HIS A 135 3.80 5.15 0.11
N ILE A 136 3.09 4.64 1.11
CA ILE A 136 3.57 3.56 1.97
C ILE A 136 2.41 2.58 2.20
N ALA A 137 2.64 1.30 1.93
CA ALA A 137 1.70 0.22 2.19
C ALA A 137 2.37 -0.91 2.96
N LEU A 138 1.71 -1.40 4.01
CA LEU A 138 1.98 -2.72 4.56
C LEU A 138 1.22 -3.73 3.68
N VAL A 139 1.89 -4.75 3.18
CA VAL A 139 1.33 -5.71 2.22
C VAL A 139 1.55 -7.14 2.70
N GLY A 140 0.69 -8.05 2.23
CA GLY A 140 0.94 -9.49 2.37
C GLY A 140 1.74 -10.00 1.17
N GLY A 141 2.83 -10.74 1.41
CA GLY A 141 3.63 -11.35 0.35
C GLY A 141 5.07 -11.63 0.77
N ASP A 142 5.97 -11.72 -0.21
CA ASP A 142 7.39 -11.97 0.02
C ASP A 142 8.16 -10.76 0.59
N PHE A 143 7.47 -9.65 0.82
CA PHE A 143 7.98 -8.45 1.48
C PHE A 143 6.84 -7.82 2.25
N ASP A 144 7.19 -7.00 3.24
CA ASP A 144 6.22 -6.49 4.20
C ASP A 144 5.75 -5.09 3.83
N VAL A 145 6.62 -4.27 3.22
CA VAL A 145 6.33 -2.86 2.92
C VAL A 145 6.62 -2.52 1.46
N LEU A 146 5.69 -1.81 0.82
CA LEU A 146 5.89 -1.12 -0.45
C LEU A 146 5.98 0.39 -0.20
N LEU A 147 7.04 1.01 -0.69
CA LEU A 147 7.29 2.44 -0.61
C LEU A 147 7.43 3.01 -2.02
N LEU A 148 6.67 4.06 -2.36
CA LEU A 148 6.91 4.87 -3.56
C LEU A 148 7.67 6.15 -3.16
N VAL A 149 8.75 6.44 -3.88
CA VAL A 149 9.55 7.65 -3.67
C VAL A 149 9.78 8.39 -4.98
N HIS A 150 9.81 9.71 -4.91
CA HIS A 150 10.29 10.61 -5.96
C HIS A 150 11.49 11.39 -5.43
N THR A 151 12.58 11.41 -6.19
CA THR A 151 13.85 12.04 -5.81
C THR A 151 14.40 12.86 -6.97
N PRO A 152 15.28 13.85 -6.73
CA PRO A 152 15.81 14.68 -7.81
C PRO A 152 16.61 13.89 -8.84
N ASP A 153 17.37 12.90 -8.39
CA ASP A 153 18.27 12.09 -9.21
C ASP A 153 18.60 10.73 -8.56
N ASN A 154 19.23 9.85 -9.35
CA ASN A 154 19.70 8.54 -8.90
C ASN A 154 20.68 8.61 -7.72
N ARG A 155 21.43 9.72 -7.57
CA ARG A 155 22.36 9.91 -6.44
C ARG A 155 21.58 10.07 -5.14
N SER A 156 20.54 10.89 -5.15
CA SER A 156 19.62 11.13 -4.04
C SER A 156 18.85 9.86 -3.68
N LEU A 157 18.38 9.10 -4.67
CA LEU A 157 17.76 7.80 -4.45
C LEU A 157 18.73 6.82 -3.77
N ARG A 158 19.97 6.73 -4.25
CA ARG A 158 21.01 5.87 -3.65
C ARG A 158 21.26 6.25 -2.20
N GLU A 159 21.36 7.55 -1.89
CA GLU A 159 21.52 8.03 -0.52
C GLU A 159 20.32 7.64 0.34
N LEU A 160 19.09 7.91 -0.11
CA LEU A 160 17.87 7.53 0.59
C LEU A 160 17.86 6.04 0.97
N VAL A 161 18.22 5.16 0.03
CA VAL A 161 18.23 3.71 0.27
C VAL A 161 19.34 3.30 1.23
N LEU A 162 20.59 3.70 0.94
CA LEU A 162 21.76 3.16 1.67
C LEU A 162 21.98 3.82 3.04
N THR A 163 21.58 5.09 3.21
CA THR A 163 21.87 5.83 4.44
C THR A 163 20.65 6.03 5.33
N ARG A 164 19.44 6.04 4.76
CA ARG A 164 18.21 6.23 5.54
C ARG A 164 17.45 4.93 5.73
N LEU A 165 17.09 4.24 4.65
CA LEU A 165 16.29 3.01 4.75
C LEU A 165 17.06 1.86 5.42
N GLN A 166 18.28 1.58 4.97
CA GLN A 166 19.11 0.52 5.55
C GLN A 166 19.64 0.84 6.95
N ALA A 167 19.55 2.10 7.38
CA ALA A 167 19.90 2.49 8.74
C ALA A 167 18.77 2.26 9.75
N ILE A 168 17.55 1.96 9.28
CA ILE A 168 16.42 1.60 10.17
C ILE A 168 16.71 0.20 10.73
N PRO A 169 16.88 0.03 12.06
CA PRO A 169 17.29 -1.25 12.64
C PRO A 169 16.37 -2.42 12.30
N GLU A 170 15.08 -2.14 12.13
CA GLU A 170 14.07 -3.14 11.84
C GLU A 170 13.98 -3.50 10.35
N VAL A 171 14.72 -2.84 9.46
CA VAL A 171 14.76 -3.17 8.03
C VAL A 171 15.79 -4.28 7.78
N LEU A 172 15.32 -5.43 7.31
CA LEU A 172 16.14 -6.61 7.04
C LEU A 172 16.75 -6.59 5.64
N SER A 173 15.99 -6.11 4.65
CA SER A 173 16.46 -6.00 3.28
C SER A 173 15.61 -5.03 2.48
N THR A 174 16.19 -4.42 1.45
CA THR A 174 15.49 -3.59 0.48
C THR A 174 15.69 -4.11 -0.94
N ARG A 175 14.70 -3.89 -1.81
CA ARG A 175 14.84 -4.04 -3.26
C ARG A 175 14.22 -2.85 -3.96
N THR A 176 14.98 -2.24 -4.85
CA THR A 176 14.58 -1.05 -5.61
C THR A 176 14.15 -1.45 -7.02
N LEU A 177 12.98 -1.00 -7.42
CA LEU A 177 12.45 -1.09 -8.77
C LEU A 177 12.37 0.34 -9.32
N LEU A 178 13.30 0.68 -10.22
CA LEU A 178 13.28 1.97 -10.89
C LEU A 178 12.05 2.09 -11.78
N VAL A 179 11.38 3.22 -11.70
CA VAL A 179 10.25 3.56 -12.56
C VAL A 179 10.82 4.30 -13.76
N PHE A 180 10.59 3.76 -14.96
CA PHE A 180 10.97 4.41 -16.21
C PHE A 180 9.87 5.30 -16.78
N GLU A 181 8.61 4.96 -16.49
CA GLU A 181 7.43 5.68 -16.95
C GLU A 181 6.32 5.52 -15.91
N GLU A 182 5.61 6.61 -15.63
CA GLU A 182 4.54 6.68 -14.64
C GLU A 182 3.40 7.52 -15.20
N GLU A 183 2.16 7.01 -15.09
CA GLU A 183 0.97 7.70 -15.57
C GLU A 183 -0.14 7.64 -14.52
N ASP A 184 -0.63 8.81 -14.10
CA ASP A 184 -1.81 8.93 -13.26
C ASP A 184 -3.07 8.73 -14.12
N LEU A 185 -3.74 7.60 -13.94
CA LEU A 185 -5.00 7.34 -14.63
C LEU A 185 -6.13 8.17 -14.02
N GLU A 186 -6.92 8.82 -14.88
CA GLU A 186 -8.16 9.48 -14.48
C GLU A 186 -9.20 8.42 -14.04
N PRO A 187 -10.00 8.69 -12.98
CA PRO A 187 -11.12 7.85 -12.64
C PRO A 187 -12.08 7.71 -13.84
N GLN A 188 -12.34 6.49 -14.28
CA GLN A 188 -13.33 6.24 -15.34
C GLN A 188 -14.73 6.65 -14.84
N SER A 189 -15.49 7.34 -15.70
CA SER A 189 -16.74 8.06 -15.38
C SER A 189 -17.90 7.16 -14.93
#